data_AF-A0A2W5MWQ4-F1
#
_entry.id   AF-A0A2W5MWQ4-F1
#
_cell.length_a   1.000
_cell.length_b   1.000
_cell.length_c   1.000
_cell.angle_alpha   90.00
_cell.angle_beta   90.00
_cell.angle_gamma   90.00
#
_symmetry.space_group_name_H-M   'P 1'
#
loop_
_entity.id
_entity.type
_entity.pdbx_description
1 polymer ?
#
loop_
_entity_poly.entity_id
_entity_poly.type
_entity_poly.pdbx_seq_one_letter_code
_entity_poly.pdbx_strand_id
1 'polypeptide(L)'
;MPAFLASAVQFEPTMYEKERNVSRLLALVEEAAARGAKLIVTPEMGTTGYCWHDRAEVASQVETIPGPTTDRFAALAASAGVHIVVGMPEVEPSTGLYYNSAVLIGPDGVVGRHRKSHPYISEPKWAAPGDLGHQVFETPVGRIALLICMDIHFVETARLVALGGADVICHLSNWLSERTPAPYWISRAFENSCYLIESNRWGLERTVQFSGGSCVIEPDGRIAAVIDGGDGVAFAEIDTDRARERVVLGEPVFAQRRPDLYRELPTGQSGWNPLDFHNLYGHRPLPPGRRSLIAAAQFAPTGDVSANLARIAELAAEAGGKGAALVVFPELAVTGLDNPAARAEPLSGASVRALYALASRLGLHIVAGFAEADGADLYNAAVLVGPEGVVGAYRKIHLSAADRAWATAGDEWRTFDLPLGRLGVLVGHDASFPEAGRILALRGCDAIACPAAQRGAFSFGHDGTKVAQNYPIPTGADPFHWHHFRCRAGENNLVFAFANVVDPEAGYPGFSGVFGPETFTFPRSESIVVEGEGVAIAELDTTNLDTSYPTNPVRRKDLVTMRLPHHYVPLAVIGAN
;
A
#
# COMPACT_ATOMS: atom_id res chain seq x y z
N MET A 1 3.71 -23.87 14.72
CA MET A 1 4.95 -23.88 15.58
C MET A 1 4.63 -23.12 16.86
N PRO A 2 5.29 -23.31 18.01
CA PRO A 2 4.97 -22.48 19.17
C PRO A 2 5.27 -21.01 18.86
N ALA A 3 4.45 -20.10 19.40
CA ALA A 3 4.72 -18.68 19.32
C ALA A 3 6.08 -18.37 19.96
N PHE A 4 6.77 -17.35 19.43
CA PHE A 4 8.08 -16.94 19.92
C PHE A 4 8.17 -15.43 20.06
N LEU A 5 9.02 -14.97 20.97
CA LEU A 5 9.27 -13.53 21.14
C LEU A 5 10.18 -13.04 19.99
N ALA A 6 9.79 -11.97 19.31
CA ALA A 6 10.63 -11.28 18.35
C ALA A 6 10.81 -9.81 18.75
N SER A 7 11.79 -9.14 18.14
CA SER A 7 12.06 -7.75 18.46
C SER A 7 12.54 -6.89 17.30
N ALA A 8 12.12 -5.63 17.33
CA ALA A 8 12.65 -4.55 16.50
C ALA A 8 13.55 -3.64 17.33
N VAL A 9 14.79 -3.43 16.87
CA VAL A 9 15.73 -2.48 17.48
C VAL A 9 15.54 -1.10 16.85
N GLN A 10 15.46 -0.06 17.66
CA GLN A 10 15.64 1.33 17.23
C GLN A 10 17.03 1.80 17.65
N PHE A 11 17.78 2.38 16.72
CA PHE A 11 19.16 2.81 16.99
C PHE A 11 19.52 4.04 16.16
N GLU A 12 20.25 5.00 16.75
CA GLU A 12 20.88 6.12 16.04
C GLU A 12 22.35 5.79 15.71
N PRO A 13 22.66 5.36 14.47
CA PRO A 13 24.05 5.18 14.05
C PRO A 13 24.74 6.52 13.87
N THR A 14 26.03 6.57 14.18
CA THR A 14 26.89 7.74 13.97
C THR A 14 27.78 7.50 12.76
N MET A 15 27.73 8.39 11.76
CA MET A 15 28.57 8.27 10.56
C MET A 15 30.05 8.18 10.92
N TYR A 16 30.79 7.36 10.17
CA TYR A 16 32.23 7.09 10.33
C TYR A 16 32.64 6.39 11.64
N GLU A 17 31.72 6.12 12.56
CA GLU A 17 32.00 5.42 13.82
C GLU A 17 31.56 3.95 13.79
N LYS A 18 31.97 3.20 12.77
CA LYS A 18 31.54 1.81 12.55
C LYS A 18 31.70 0.91 13.77
N GLU A 19 32.85 0.98 14.45
CA GLU A 19 33.10 0.15 15.63
C GLU A 19 32.18 0.49 16.82
N ARG A 20 31.88 1.78 17.03
CA ARG A 20 30.89 2.21 18.03
C ARG A 20 29.52 1.65 17.69
N ASN A 21 29.10 1.83 16.44
CA ASN A 21 27.78 1.42 15.96
C ASN A 21 27.60 -0.10 16.08
N VAL A 22 28.54 -0.90 15.58
CA VAL A 22 28.50 -2.37 15.66
C VAL A 22 28.50 -2.83 17.12
N SER A 23 29.35 -2.25 17.97
CA SER A 23 29.40 -2.61 19.39
C SER A 23 28.11 -2.27 20.13
N ARG A 24 27.48 -1.12 19.80
CA ARG A 24 26.21 -0.73 20.41
C ARG A 24 25.03 -1.57 19.92
N LEU A 25 24.99 -1.91 18.63
CA LEU A 25 24.00 -2.84 18.08
C LEU A 25 24.12 -4.22 18.70
N LEU A 26 25.34 -4.77 18.84
CA LEU A 26 25.57 -6.04 19.52
C LEU A 26 25.01 -6.03 20.96
N ALA A 27 25.22 -4.94 21.70
CA ALA A 27 24.67 -4.81 23.05
C ALA A 27 23.13 -4.77 23.08
N LEU A 28 22.48 -4.09 22.12
CA LEU A 28 21.02 -4.07 22.00
C LEU A 28 20.46 -5.45 21.59
N VAL A 29 21.18 -6.17 20.72
CA VAL A 29 20.82 -7.54 20.34
C VAL A 29 21.00 -8.50 21.52
N GLU A 30 22.08 -8.36 22.29
CA GLU A 30 22.30 -9.15 23.51
C GLU A 30 21.21 -8.89 24.55
N GLU A 31 20.81 -7.64 24.75
CA GLU A 31 19.66 -7.29 25.61
C GLU A 31 18.37 -7.98 25.14
N ALA A 32 18.10 -7.95 23.83
CA ALA A 32 16.92 -8.58 23.27
C ALA A 32 16.95 -10.11 23.43
N ALA A 33 18.10 -10.73 23.17
CA ALA A 33 18.30 -12.17 23.33
C ALA A 33 18.18 -12.60 24.80
N ALA A 34 18.73 -11.83 25.74
CA ALA A 34 18.62 -12.07 27.18
C ALA A 34 17.16 -12.00 27.68
N ARG A 35 16.32 -11.20 27.01
CA ARG A 35 14.86 -11.16 27.24
C ARG A 35 14.08 -12.28 26.56
N GLY A 36 14.76 -13.16 25.82
CA GLY A 36 14.18 -14.33 25.19
C GLY A 36 13.76 -14.17 23.72
N ALA A 37 14.10 -13.04 23.07
CA ALA A 37 13.82 -12.86 21.65
C ALA A 37 14.54 -13.92 20.80
N LYS A 38 13.85 -14.50 19.81
CA LYS A 38 14.38 -15.52 18.89
C LYS A 38 14.65 -15.00 17.49
N LEU A 39 14.06 -13.85 17.13
CA LEU A 39 14.30 -13.09 15.91
C LEU A 39 14.47 -11.62 16.27
N ILE A 40 15.64 -11.06 15.96
CA ILE A 40 16.03 -9.71 16.36
C ILE A 40 16.42 -8.93 15.10
N VAL A 41 15.68 -7.86 14.78
CA VAL A 41 15.92 -7.04 13.58
C VAL A 41 16.57 -5.73 13.99
N THR A 42 17.64 -5.35 13.29
CA THR A 42 18.37 -4.08 13.47
C THR A 42 18.22 -3.15 12.26
N PRO A 43 18.45 -1.83 12.41
CA PRO A 43 18.11 -0.88 11.34
C PRO A 43 18.95 -1.00 10.07
N GLU A 44 18.42 -0.46 8.97
CA GLU A 44 19.12 -0.34 7.69
C GLU A 44 20.38 0.51 7.89
N MET A 45 21.51 0.07 7.34
CA MET A 45 22.80 0.76 7.47
C MET A 45 23.16 1.12 8.93
N GLY A 46 22.61 0.38 9.90
CA GLY A 46 22.80 0.64 11.33
C GLY A 46 24.26 0.47 11.77
N THR A 47 25.09 -0.19 10.98
CA THR A 47 26.52 -0.36 11.25
C THR A 47 27.33 0.88 10.92
N THR A 48 26.84 1.79 10.06
CA THR A 48 27.69 2.85 9.47
C THR A 48 27.06 4.24 9.43
N GLY A 49 25.73 4.36 9.46
CA GLY A 49 25.01 5.56 9.02
C GLY A 49 24.72 5.53 7.53
N TYR A 50 23.96 6.52 7.02
CA TYR A 50 23.21 6.42 5.76
C TYR A 50 23.50 7.53 4.74
N CYS A 51 23.68 8.77 5.18
CA CYS A 51 23.77 9.98 4.34
C CYS A 51 25.13 10.13 3.62
N TRP A 52 25.60 9.05 2.99
CA TRP A 52 26.78 9.02 2.13
C TRP A 52 26.56 9.83 0.84
N HIS A 53 27.54 10.64 0.48
CA HIS A 53 27.51 11.52 -0.68
C HIS A 53 27.72 10.75 -1.98
N ASP A 54 28.73 9.87 -1.99
CA ASP A 54 29.15 9.11 -3.17
C ASP A 54 29.87 7.81 -2.78
N ARG A 55 30.29 7.08 -3.82
CA ARG A 55 31.02 5.82 -3.70
C ARG A 55 32.36 5.94 -2.97
N ALA A 56 33.09 7.05 -3.13
CA ALA A 56 34.40 7.23 -2.53
C ALA A 56 34.27 7.42 -1.01
N GLU A 57 33.25 8.16 -0.57
CA GLU A 57 33.01 8.44 0.84
C GLU A 57 32.66 7.18 1.65
N VAL A 58 31.82 6.30 1.11
CA VAL A 58 31.42 5.05 1.78
C VAL A 58 32.45 3.92 1.64
N ALA A 59 33.46 4.06 0.78
CA ALA A 59 34.38 2.97 0.41
C ALA A 59 35.15 2.34 1.60
N SER A 60 35.38 3.09 2.68
CA SER A 60 36.04 2.57 3.90
C SER A 60 35.08 1.79 4.82
N GLN A 61 33.78 1.83 4.53
CA GLN A 61 32.73 1.31 5.39
C GLN A 61 32.13 -0.01 4.88
N VAL A 62 32.28 -0.31 3.59
CA VAL A 62 31.79 -1.56 2.97
C VAL A 62 32.57 -2.78 3.44
N GLU A 63 31.88 -3.91 3.55
CA GLU A 63 32.46 -5.21 3.89
C GLU A 63 31.87 -6.32 3.01
N THR A 64 32.59 -7.43 2.87
CA THR A 64 32.04 -8.63 2.26
C THR A 64 30.99 -9.27 3.18
N ILE A 65 30.10 -10.08 2.61
CA ILE A 65 29.18 -10.92 3.37
C ILE A 65 29.38 -12.38 2.91
N PRO A 66 29.84 -13.30 3.79
CA PRO A 66 30.32 -13.06 5.15
C PRO A 66 31.58 -12.16 5.22
N GLY A 67 31.79 -11.53 6.38
CA GLY A 67 32.89 -10.62 6.67
C GLY A 67 32.92 -10.18 8.14
N PRO A 68 33.83 -9.25 8.51
CA PRO A 68 34.13 -8.94 9.91
C PRO A 68 32.92 -8.58 10.77
N THR A 69 31.99 -7.78 10.25
CA THR A 69 30.77 -7.41 10.97
C THR A 69 29.84 -8.60 11.11
N THR A 70 29.56 -9.34 10.04
CA THR A 70 28.66 -10.51 10.10
C THR A 70 29.23 -11.62 10.98
N ASP A 71 30.55 -11.77 11.06
CA ASP A 71 31.20 -12.77 11.92
C ASP A 71 30.95 -12.49 13.40
N ARG A 72 30.96 -11.21 13.80
CA ARG A 72 30.61 -10.81 15.18
C ARG A 72 29.16 -11.08 15.51
N PHE A 73 28.24 -10.76 14.60
CA PHE A 73 26.82 -11.08 14.79
C PHE A 73 26.56 -12.59 14.74
N ALA A 74 27.29 -13.35 13.92
CA ALA A 74 27.19 -14.81 13.89
C ALA A 74 27.67 -15.46 15.19
N ALA A 75 28.75 -14.95 15.80
CA ALA A 75 29.20 -15.41 17.10
C ALA A 75 28.14 -15.17 18.20
N LEU A 76 27.45 -14.03 18.17
CA LEU A 76 26.33 -13.74 19.09
C LEU A 76 25.09 -14.59 18.80
N ALA A 77 24.73 -14.78 17.52
CA ALA A 77 23.63 -15.64 17.11
C ALA A 77 23.83 -17.08 17.60
N ALA A 78 25.05 -17.60 17.44
CA ALA A 78 25.45 -18.94 17.89
C ALA A 78 25.39 -19.08 19.42
N SER A 79 25.96 -18.12 20.16
CA SER A 79 26.01 -18.19 21.63
C SER A 79 24.64 -18.07 22.28
N ALA A 80 23.76 -17.24 21.72
CA ALA A 80 22.41 -17.01 22.24
C ALA A 80 21.34 -17.95 21.63
N GLY A 81 21.65 -18.65 20.53
CA GLY A 81 20.70 -19.49 19.81
C GLY A 81 19.53 -18.70 19.21
N VAL A 82 19.84 -17.59 18.53
CA VAL A 82 18.85 -16.64 17.97
C VAL A 82 19.12 -16.36 16.49
N HIS A 83 18.12 -15.79 15.81
CA HIS A 83 18.28 -15.22 14.47
C HIS A 83 18.38 -13.69 14.56
N ILE A 84 19.33 -13.12 13.84
CA ILE A 84 19.62 -11.68 13.82
C ILE A 84 19.54 -11.20 12.38
N VAL A 85 18.89 -10.08 12.16
CA VAL A 85 18.88 -9.37 10.88
C VAL A 85 19.67 -8.08 11.02
N VAL A 86 20.71 -7.91 10.19
CA VAL A 86 21.62 -6.75 10.21
C VAL A 86 21.65 -6.01 8.88
N GLY A 87 21.49 -4.69 8.92
CA GLY A 87 21.63 -3.80 7.77
C GLY A 87 23.04 -3.20 7.66
N MET A 88 23.70 -3.36 6.51
CA MET A 88 25.07 -2.90 6.29
C MET A 88 25.40 -2.64 4.81
N PRO A 89 26.42 -1.80 4.53
CA PRO A 89 26.93 -1.65 3.16
C PRO A 89 27.82 -2.84 2.78
N GLU A 90 27.47 -3.49 1.69
CA GLU A 90 28.15 -4.67 1.15
C GLU A 90 29.10 -4.28 0.01
N VAL A 91 30.24 -4.99 -0.13
CA VAL A 91 31.00 -5.07 -1.38
C VAL A 91 31.00 -6.49 -1.96
N GLU A 92 30.73 -6.62 -3.26
CA GLU A 92 30.86 -7.86 -4.02
C GLU A 92 32.29 -7.99 -4.57
N PRO A 93 33.14 -8.92 -4.09
CA PRO A 93 34.54 -9.00 -4.51
C PRO A 93 34.73 -9.27 -6.00
N SER A 94 33.80 -10.01 -6.62
CA SER A 94 33.93 -10.42 -8.01
C SER A 94 33.72 -9.26 -9.01
N THR A 95 32.95 -8.24 -8.63
CA THR A 95 32.63 -7.07 -9.48
C THR A 95 33.16 -5.76 -8.91
N GLY A 96 33.49 -5.74 -7.62
CA GLY A 96 33.75 -4.53 -6.84
C GLY A 96 32.50 -3.69 -6.55
N LEU A 97 31.30 -4.08 -6.98
CA LEU A 97 30.08 -3.28 -6.77
C LEU A 97 29.71 -3.20 -5.28
N TYR A 98 29.10 -2.07 -4.89
CA TYR A 98 28.58 -1.90 -3.53
C TYR A 98 27.07 -2.04 -3.52
N TYR A 99 26.51 -2.52 -2.41
CA TYR A 99 25.07 -2.68 -2.23
C TYR A 99 24.65 -2.23 -0.83
N ASN A 100 23.41 -1.77 -0.68
CA ASN A 100 22.76 -1.68 0.63
C ASN A 100 22.10 -3.03 0.92
N SER A 101 22.57 -3.74 1.95
CA SER A 101 22.23 -5.13 2.19
C SER A 101 21.66 -5.36 3.59
N ALA A 102 20.66 -6.23 3.66
CA ALA A 102 20.16 -6.82 4.89
C ALA A 102 20.61 -8.29 4.93
N VAL A 103 21.14 -8.73 6.07
CA VAL A 103 21.68 -10.09 6.23
C VAL A 103 20.94 -10.80 7.34
N LEU A 104 20.37 -11.97 7.05
CA LEU A 104 19.80 -12.87 8.03
C LEU A 104 20.89 -13.85 8.51
N ILE A 105 21.15 -13.83 9.81
CA ILE A 105 22.19 -14.62 10.47
C ILE A 105 21.50 -15.51 11.51
N GLY A 106 21.70 -16.81 11.43
CA GLY A 106 21.21 -17.79 12.39
C GLY A 106 22.33 -18.35 13.28
N PRO A 107 22.02 -19.31 14.16
CA PRO A 107 23.00 -19.91 15.06
C PRO A 107 24.16 -20.61 14.34
N ASP A 108 23.94 -21.08 13.11
CA ASP A 108 24.94 -21.78 12.30
C ASP A 108 25.69 -20.85 11.32
N GLY A 109 25.42 -19.53 11.35
CA GLY A 109 26.03 -18.52 10.48
C GLY A 109 25.04 -17.80 9.56
N VAL A 110 25.53 -17.23 8.47
CA VAL A 110 24.70 -16.48 7.50
C VAL A 110 23.71 -17.44 6.82
N VAL A 111 22.41 -17.15 6.96
CA VAL A 111 21.32 -17.89 6.29
C VAL A 111 21.10 -17.34 4.88
N GLY A 112 21.17 -16.02 4.73
CA GLY A 112 20.95 -15.35 3.45
C GLY A 112 21.04 -13.84 3.56
N ARG A 113 20.91 -13.15 2.43
CA ARG A 113 20.95 -11.69 2.35
C ARG A 113 19.99 -11.18 1.28
N HIS A 114 19.49 -9.96 1.47
CA HIS A 114 18.76 -9.20 0.48
C HIS A 114 19.56 -7.94 0.16
N ARG A 115 19.65 -7.61 -1.13
CA ARG A 115 20.20 -6.34 -1.61
C ARG A 115 19.03 -5.45 -1.99
N LYS A 116 18.98 -4.24 -1.44
CA LYS A 116 17.86 -3.30 -1.61
C LYS A 116 17.54 -3.11 -3.09
N SER A 117 16.31 -3.43 -3.48
CA SER A 117 15.92 -3.41 -4.90
C SER A 117 15.63 -1.99 -5.37
N HIS A 118 14.87 -1.23 -4.58
CA HIS A 118 14.49 0.15 -4.91
C HIS A 118 15.33 1.13 -4.10
N PRO A 119 16.34 1.78 -4.71
CA PRO A 119 17.19 2.73 -3.97
C PRO A 119 16.45 4.03 -3.67
N TYR A 120 16.73 4.64 -2.51
CA TYR A 120 16.26 5.99 -2.16
C TYR A 120 17.36 7.04 -2.41
N ILE A 121 16.94 8.25 -2.77
CA ILE A 121 17.70 9.43 -3.26
C ILE A 121 19.25 9.42 -3.16
N SER A 122 19.84 9.13 -1.99
CA SER A 122 21.30 9.10 -1.78
C SER A 122 21.99 7.87 -2.36
N GLU A 123 21.35 6.72 -2.32
CA GLU A 123 21.94 5.40 -2.62
C GLU A 123 22.38 5.21 -4.06
N PRO A 124 21.66 5.70 -5.11
CA PRO A 124 22.09 5.49 -6.49
C PRO A 124 23.48 6.05 -6.82
N LYS A 125 24.05 6.89 -5.96
CA LYS A 125 25.40 7.46 -6.13
C LYS A 125 26.53 6.52 -5.68
N TRP A 126 26.22 5.49 -4.90
CA TRP A 126 27.24 4.61 -4.32
C TRP A 126 26.88 3.12 -4.37
N ALA A 127 25.60 2.77 -4.34
CA ALA A 127 25.10 1.39 -4.38
C ALA A 127 24.49 1.04 -5.75
N ALA A 128 24.71 -0.18 -6.20
CA ALA A 128 23.94 -0.77 -7.28
C ALA A 128 22.56 -1.23 -6.77
N PRO A 129 21.51 -1.21 -7.62
CA PRO A 129 20.25 -1.88 -7.31
C PRO A 129 20.45 -3.37 -7.04
N GLY A 130 19.67 -3.92 -6.12
CA GLY A 130 19.74 -5.32 -5.74
C GLY A 130 19.42 -6.29 -6.87
N ASP A 131 20.10 -7.43 -6.87
CA ASP A 131 20.12 -8.42 -7.96
C ASP A 131 19.76 -9.85 -7.51
N LEU A 132 19.34 -10.03 -6.25
CA LEU A 132 19.05 -11.34 -5.66
C LEU A 132 17.55 -11.72 -5.71
N GLY A 133 16.70 -10.81 -6.20
CA GLY A 133 15.25 -10.97 -6.17
C GLY A 133 14.68 -10.87 -4.74
N HIS A 134 13.43 -11.31 -4.58
CA HIS A 134 12.68 -11.20 -3.32
C HIS A 134 12.57 -12.58 -2.67
N GLN A 135 13.54 -12.91 -1.83
CA GLN A 135 13.75 -14.26 -1.30
C GLN A 135 13.00 -14.47 0.02
N VAL A 136 12.64 -15.72 0.30
CA VAL A 136 12.09 -16.18 1.58
C VAL A 136 12.99 -17.28 2.12
N PHE A 137 13.44 -17.13 3.36
CA PHE A 137 14.37 -18.04 4.02
C PHE A 137 13.61 -18.90 5.03
N GLU A 138 13.73 -20.21 4.91
CA GLU A 138 13.19 -21.13 5.91
C GLU A 138 14.12 -21.19 7.12
N THR A 139 13.56 -20.99 8.31
CA THR A 139 14.29 -21.04 9.57
C THR A 139 13.48 -21.80 10.64
N PRO A 140 14.11 -22.24 11.74
CA PRO A 140 13.39 -22.79 12.89
C PRO A 140 12.35 -21.84 13.52
N VAL A 141 12.41 -20.53 13.22
CA VAL A 141 11.48 -19.52 13.74
C VAL A 141 10.47 -19.04 12.69
N GLY A 142 10.34 -19.75 11.56
CA GLY A 142 9.41 -19.40 10.48
C GLY A 142 10.09 -19.03 9.17
N ARG A 143 9.25 -18.71 8.19
CA ARG A 143 9.63 -18.24 6.86
C ARG A 143 9.88 -16.74 6.91
N ILE A 144 11.13 -16.33 6.79
CA ILE A 144 11.57 -14.93 6.98
C ILE A 144 11.89 -14.31 5.63
N ALA A 145 11.33 -13.13 5.36
CA ALA A 145 11.68 -12.30 4.22
C ALA A 145 12.37 -11.02 4.69
N LEU A 146 13.25 -10.48 3.86
CA LEU A 146 13.96 -9.23 4.12
C LEU A 146 13.56 -8.21 3.08
N LEU A 147 13.16 -7.01 3.53
CA LEU A 147 12.91 -5.85 2.67
C LEU A 147 13.58 -4.62 3.29
N ILE A 148 14.01 -3.67 2.46
CA ILE A 148 14.76 -2.51 2.96
C ILE A 148 14.08 -1.22 2.52
N CYS A 149 13.65 -0.44 3.51
CA CYS A 149 13.15 0.93 3.42
C CYS A 149 12.22 1.18 2.22
N MET A 150 12.78 1.73 1.14
CA MET A 150 12.02 2.13 -0.04
C MET A 150 11.35 0.94 -0.76
N ASP A 151 11.82 -0.30 -0.55
CA ASP A 151 11.16 -1.50 -1.09
C ASP A 151 9.67 -1.57 -0.71
N ILE A 152 9.28 -1.10 0.49
CA ILE A 152 7.91 -1.19 1.01
C ILE A 152 6.91 -0.31 0.25
N HIS A 153 7.35 0.75 -0.42
CA HIS A 153 6.48 1.62 -1.22
C HIS A 153 5.93 0.92 -2.47
N PHE A 154 6.57 -0.16 -2.90
CA PHE A 154 6.19 -0.95 -4.05
C PHE A 154 5.41 -2.17 -3.59
N VAL A 155 4.11 -2.23 -3.92
CA VAL A 155 3.23 -3.34 -3.53
C VAL A 155 3.79 -4.71 -3.91
N GLU A 156 4.52 -4.74 -5.03
CA GLU A 156 5.03 -5.96 -5.63
C GLU A 156 6.05 -6.65 -4.73
N THR A 157 6.88 -5.90 -3.99
CA THR A 157 7.99 -6.47 -3.21
C THR A 157 7.46 -7.30 -2.04
N ALA A 158 6.53 -6.73 -1.27
CA ALA A 158 5.87 -7.39 -0.16
C ALA A 158 4.96 -8.52 -0.65
N ARG A 159 4.23 -8.31 -1.76
CA ARG A 159 3.39 -9.35 -2.35
C ARG A 159 4.20 -10.56 -2.82
N LEU A 160 5.36 -10.34 -3.45
CA LEU A 160 6.26 -11.41 -3.89
C LEU A 160 6.71 -12.29 -2.73
N VAL A 161 7.19 -11.71 -1.64
CA VAL A 161 7.65 -12.50 -0.48
C VAL A 161 6.50 -13.20 0.25
N ALA A 162 5.31 -12.58 0.29
CA ALA A 162 4.14 -13.19 0.90
C ALA A 162 3.63 -14.41 0.11
N LEU A 163 3.61 -14.31 -1.22
CA LEU A 163 3.34 -15.44 -2.14
C LEU A 163 4.45 -16.50 -2.08
N GLY A 164 5.70 -16.07 -1.83
CA GLY A 164 6.81 -16.96 -1.48
C GLY A 164 6.64 -17.65 -0.12
N GLY A 165 5.57 -17.37 0.62
CA GLY A 165 5.22 -18.03 1.86
C GLY A 165 5.78 -17.38 3.12
N ALA A 166 6.26 -16.13 3.08
CA ALA A 166 6.77 -15.45 4.27
C ALA A 166 5.75 -15.44 5.42
N ASP A 167 6.19 -15.79 6.62
CA ASP A 167 5.43 -15.62 7.86
C ASP A 167 5.71 -14.23 8.45
N VAL A 168 6.95 -13.78 8.34
CA VAL A 168 7.46 -12.50 8.86
C VAL A 168 8.25 -11.78 7.79
N ILE A 169 7.93 -10.50 7.58
CA ILE A 169 8.73 -9.55 6.79
C ILE A 169 9.58 -8.74 7.79
N CYS A 170 10.89 -8.96 7.79
CA CYS A 170 11.83 -8.10 8.49
C CYS A 170 12.13 -6.90 7.59
N HIS A 171 11.62 -5.74 7.98
CA HIS A 171 11.84 -4.50 7.26
C HIS A 171 12.83 -3.63 8.01
N LEU A 172 13.91 -3.24 7.32
CA LEU A 172 14.97 -2.39 7.87
C LEU A 172 14.86 -1.01 7.24
N SER A 173 14.92 0.07 8.01
CA SER A 173 14.80 1.40 7.43
C SER A 173 15.63 2.52 8.06
N ASN A 174 15.89 3.51 7.20
CA ASN A 174 16.24 4.90 7.49
C ASN A 174 15.04 5.78 7.11
N TRP A 175 13.88 5.53 7.73
CA TRP A 175 12.62 6.20 7.38
C TRP A 175 12.58 7.65 7.83
N LEU A 176 11.97 8.49 7.00
CA LEU A 176 11.93 9.94 7.17
C LEU A 176 10.66 10.51 6.54
N SER A 177 10.42 11.80 6.78
CA SER A 177 9.36 12.59 6.16
C SER A 177 7.91 12.11 6.43
N GLU A 178 7.69 11.33 7.48
CA GLU A 178 6.35 10.95 7.94
C GLU A 178 6.39 10.51 9.43
N ARG A 179 5.29 10.70 10.17
CA ARG A 179 5.09 10.11 11.51
C ARG A 179 4.99 8.59 11.41
N THR A 180 5.65 7.89 12.33
CA THR A 180 5.70 6.43 12.37
C THR A 180 5.03 5.87 13.63
N PRO A 181 4.48 4.62 13.62
CA PRO A 181 4.58 3.61 12.57
C PRO A 181 3.91 3.96 11.24
N ALA A 182 4.66 3.93 10.13
CA ALA A 182 4.17 4.45 8.87
C ALA A 182 2.95 3.65 8.33
N PRO A 183 1.94 4.32 7.73
CA PRO A 183 0.78 3.67 7.11
C PRO A 183 1.12 2.61 6.06
N TYR A 184 2.27 2.75 5.37
CA TYR A 184 2.75 1.77 4.41
C TYR A 184 3.20 0.47 5.08
N TRP A 185 3.88 0.54 6.22
CA TRP A 185 4.29 -0.64 6.98
C TRP A 185 3.06 -1.43 7.43
N ILE A 186 2.07 -0.70 7.97
CA ILE A 186 0.79 -1.25 8.41
C ILE A 186 0.07 -1.92 7.24
N SER A 187 -0.05 -1.22 6.10
CA SER A 187 -0.71 -1.76 4.90
C SER A 187 -0.01 -3.00 4.35
N ARG A 188 1.33 -3.07 4.37
CA ARG A 188 2.06 -4.25 3.91
C ARG A 188 1.90 -5.46 4.82
N ALA A 189 1.86 -5.27 6.14
CA ALA A 189 1.54 -6.35 7.07
C ALA A 189 0.12 -6.88 6.81
N PHE A 190 -0.85 -5.96 6.82
CA PHE A 190 -2.27 -6.22 6.64
C PHE A 190 -2.61 -6.93 5.32
N GLU A 191 -2.24 -6.37 4.17
CA GLU A 191 -2.68 -6.89 2.87
C GLU A 191 -2.00 -8.21 2.47
N ASN A 192 -0.88 -8.51 3.11
CA ASN A 192 -0.10 -9.72 2.87
C ASN A 192 -0.30 -10.79 3.95
N SER A 193 -1.09 -10.50 5.00
CA SER A 193 -1.30 -11.41 6.13
C SER A 193 0.04 -11.92 6.68
N CYS A 194 0.98 -11.00 6.88
CA CYS A 194 2.32 -11.28 7.41
C CYS A 194 2.54 -10.43 8.66
N TYR A 195 3.30 -10.96 9.61
CA TYR A 195 3.92 -10.08 10.58
C TYR A 195 4.93 -9.18 9.87
N LEU A 196 5.04 -7.92 10.30
CA LEU A 196 6.09 -7.02 9.85
C LEU A 196 6.85 -6.51 11.06
N ILE A 197 8.15 -6.80 11.10
CA ILE A 197 9.06 -6.27 12.12
C ILE A 197 9.82 -5.12 11.48
N GLU A 198 9.46 -3.91 11.88
CA GLU A 198 10.08 -2.67 11.43
C GLU A 198 11.21 -2.28 12.36
N SER A 199 12.44 -2.30 11.87
CA SER A 199 13.59 -1.76 12.57
C SER A 199 14.07 -0.51 11.84
N ASN A 200 13.69 0.65 12.40
CA ASN A 200 14.03 1.95 11.88
C ASN A 200 15.10 2.63 12.75
N ARG A 201 15.94 3.45 12.14
CA ARG A 201 16.75 4.40 12.90
C ARG A 201 15.91 5.60 13.37
N TRP A 202 16.50 6.37 14.27
CA TRP A 202 16.02 7.70 14.61
C TRP A 202 17.19 8.69 14.64
N GLY A 203 16.91 9.96 14.94
CA GLY A 203 17.93 10.99 15.11
C GLY A 203 18.22 11.82 13.86
N LEU A 204 19.29 12.61 13.90
CA LEU A 204 19.62 13.60 12.86
C LEU A 204 21.00 13.31 12.26
N GLU A 205 21.05 13.11 10.95
CA GLU A 205 22.32 12.88 10.23
C GLU A 205 22.42 13.83 9.04
N ARG A 206 23.47 14.67 8.99
CA ARG A 206 23.72 15.61 7.87
C ARG A 206 22.45 16.36 7.41
N THR A 207 21.66 16.86 8.36
CA THR A 207 20.38 17.59 8.18
C THR A 207 19.13 16.74 7.84
N VAL A 208 19.29 15.42 7.71
CA VAL A 208 18.17 14.50 7.52
C VAL A 208 17.66 14.03 8.88
N GLN A 209 16.42 14.38 9.20
CA GLN A 209 15.72 13.92 10.40
C GLN A 209 15.03 12.58 10.10
N PHE A 210 15.37 11.54 10.86
CA PHE A 210 14.74 10.23 10.76
C PHE A 210 13.63 10.05 11.79
N SER A 211 12.61 9.28 11.42
CA SER A 211 11.33 9.24 12.12
C SER A 211 11.28 8.29 13.31
N GLY A 212 12.22 7.36 13.50
CA GLY A 212 12.07 6.32 14.52
C GLY A 212 10.77 5.52 14.34
N GLY A 213 10.12 5.13 15.43
CA GLY A 213 8.87 4.35 15.39
C GLY A 213 9.09 2.88 15.03
N SER A 214 10.25 2.32 15.38
CA SER A 214 10.49 0.87 15.23
C SER A 214 9.39 0.09 15.94
N CYS A 215 8.83 -0.92 15.28
CA CYS A 215 7.62 -1.58 15.75
C CYS A 215 7.51 -3.03 15.27
N VAL A 216 6.59 -3.76 15.88
CA VAL A 216 6.09 -5.05 15.37
C VAL A 216 4.63 -4.88 15.03
N ILE A 217 4.25 -5.25 13.82
CA ILE A 217 2.91 -5.15 13.27
C ILE A 217 2.38 -6.56 13.00
N GLU A 218 1.15 -6.80 13.39
CA GLU A 218 0.46 -8.09 13.21
C GLU A 218 -0.10 -8.26 11.79
N PRO A 219 -0.44 -9.50 11.38
CA PRO A 219 -1.03 -9.79 10.07
C PRO A 219 -2.32 -9.04 9.74
N ASP A 220 -3.03 -8.50 10.74
CA ASP A 220 -4.24 -7.69 10.59
C ASP A 220 -3.96 -6.17 10.59
N GLY A 221 -2.69 -5.77 10.62
CA GLY A 221 -2.26 -4.36 10.67
C GLY A 221 -2.17 -3.78 12.08
N ARG A 222 -2.59 -4.49 13.14
CA ARG A 222 -2.48 -3.97 14.50
C ARG A 222 -1.01 -3.82 14.92
N ILE A 223 -0.66 -2.67 15.51
CA ILE A 223 0.67 -2.45 16.09
C ILE A 223 0.73 -3.22 17.43
N ALA A 224 1.59 -4.23 17.51
CA ALA A 224 1.79 -5.04 18.72
C ALA A 224 2.76 -4.38 19.71
N ALA A 225 3.78 -3.69 19.21
CA ALA A 225 4.76 -2.96 20.00
C ALA A 225 5.39 -1.84 19.18
N VAL A 226 5.78 -0.73 19.81
CA VAL A 226 6.43 0.43 19.16
C VAL A 226 7.38 1.15 20.12
N ILE A 227 8.47 1.72 19.58
CA ILE A 227 9.36 2.67 20.27
C ILE A 227 9.21 4.05 19.64
N ASP A 228 8.79 5.03 20.44
CA ASP A 228 8.54 6.41 19.99
C ASP A 228 9.64 7.41 20.43
N GLY A 229 10.88 6.93 20.56
CA GLY A 229 12.06 7.76 20.82
C GLY A 229 13.20 7.02 21.52
N GLY A 230 14.43 7.54 21.36
CA GLY A 230 15.60 6.93 21.97
C GLY A 230 16.06 5.65 21.25
N ASP A 231 17.27 5.21 21.59
CA ASP A 231 17.69 3.84 21.31
C ASP A 231 16.90 2.88 22.21
N GLY A 232 16.47 1.75 21.66
CA GLY A 232 15.69 0.77 22.43
C GLY A 232 15.25 -0.44 21.62
N VAL A 233 14.47 -1.32 22.26
CA VAL A 233 13.98 -2.55 21.65
C VAL A 233 12.48 -2.76 21.92
N ALA A 234 11.70 -2.95 20.85
CA ALA A 234 10.27 -3.28 20.89
C ALA A 234 10.14 -4.79 20.84
N PHE A 235 9.28 -5.38 21.66
CA PHE A 235 9.11 -6.83 21.76
C PHE A 235 7.66 -7.21 21.55
N ALA A 236 7.42 -8.24 20.75
CA ALA A 236 6.10 -8.82 20.57
C ALA A 236 6.20 -10.33 20.30
N GLU A 237 5.16 -11.06 20.66
CA GLU A 237 5.04 -12.48 20.32
C GLU A 237 4.59 -12.63 18.86
N ILE A 238 5.23 -13.56 18.16
CA ILE A 238 4.92 -13.94 16.79
C ILE A 238 4.32 -15.34 16.80
N ASP A 239 3.09 -15.45 16.28
CA ASP A 239 2.45 -16.72 15.98
C ASP A 239 2.39 -16.92 14.46
N THR A 240 3.31 -17.72 13.92
CA THR A 240 3.38 -17.95 12.47
C THR A 240 2.10 -18.56 11.91
N ASP A 241 1.33 -19.27 12.71
CA ASP A 241 0.15 -19.96 12.23
C ASP A 241 -0.95 -18.94 11.88
N ARG A 242 -1.04 -17.79 12.58
CA ARG A 242 -1.92 -16.66 12.21
C ARG A 242 -1.58 -16.06 10.85
N ALA A 243 -0.29 -15.85 10.55
CA ALA A 243 0.12 -15.32 9.25
C ALA A 243 -0.22 -16.31 8.10
N ARG A 244 -0.10 -17.61 8.37
CA ARG A 244 -0.36 -18.67 7.39
C ARG A 244 -1.84 -18.86 7.06
N GLU A 245 -2.75 -18.29 7.83
CA GLU A 245 -4.18 -18.28 7.49
C GLU A 245 -4.47 -17.51 6.20
N ARG A 246 -3.63 -16.52 5.85
CA ARG A 246 -3.77 -15.69 4.63
C ARG A 246 -5.12 -15.00 4.51
N VAL A 247 -5.68 -14.63 5.65
CA VAL A 247 -6.96 -13.95 5.77
C VAL A 247 -6.75 -12.45 5.91
N VAL A 248 -7.51 -11.67 5.14
CA VAL A 248 -7.56 -10.21 5.21
C VAL A 248 -9.04 -9.82 5.26
N LEU A 249 -9.44 -9.11 6.33
CA LEU A 249 -10.84 -8.74 6.59
C LEU A 249 -11.83 -9.92 6.52
N GLY A 250 -11.40 -11.10 6.97
CA GLY A 250 -12.21 -12.32 6.96
C GLY A 250 -12.25 -13.06 5.63
N GLU A 251 -11.52 -12.60 4.61
CA GLU A 251 -11.48 -13.23 3.29
C GLU A 251 -10.11 -13.87 2.99
N PRO A 252 -10.05 -15.07 2.38
CA PRO A 252 -8.80 -15.72 1.97
C PRO A 252 -8.25 -15.09 0.67
N VAL A 253 -7.79 -13.85 0.75
CA VAL A 253 -7.45 -13.02 -0.43
C VAL A 253 -6.43 -13.67 -1.36
N PHE A 254 -5.48 -14.44 -0.85
CA PHE A 254 -4.47 -15.12 -1.66
C PHE A 254 -5.08 -16.16 -2.60
N ALA A 255 -6.01 -16.98 -2.10
CA ALA A 255 -6.74 -17.97 -2.89
C ALA A 255 -7.67 -17.34 -3.93
N GLN A 256 -8.03 -16.07 -3.74
CA GLN A 256 -8.98 -15.32 -4.56
C GLN A 256 -8.30 -14.48 -5.65
N ARG A 257 -6.97 -14.46 -5.70
CA ARG A 257 -6.21 -13.74 -6.74
C ARG A 257 -6.59 -14.21 -8.14
N ARG A 258 -6.43 -13.32 -9.11
CA ARG A 258 -6.65 -13.53 -10.55
C ARG A 258 -5.39 -13.25 -11.38
N PRO A 259 -4.31 -14.07 -11.26
CA PRO A 259 -3.06 -13.83 -11.98
C PRO A 259 -3.20 -13.74 -13.50
N ASP A 260 -4.22 -14.39 -14.06
CA ASP A 260 -4.58 -14.30 -15.48
C ASP A 260 -4.88 -12.86 -15.92
N LEU A 261 -5.37 -12.02 -15.01
CA LEU A 261 -5.69 -10.62 -15.21
C LEU A 261 -4.55 -9.66 -14.81
N TYR A 262 -3.41 -10.16 -14.36
CA TYR A 262 -2.29 -9.35 -13.84
C TYR A 262 -1.09 -9.22 -14.79
N ARG A 263 -1.27 -9.56 -16.07
CA ARG A 263 -0.19 -9.61 -17.09
C ARG A 263 0.53 -8.29 -17.33
N GLU A 264 -0.06 -7.17 -16.93
CA GLU A 264 0.54 -5.84 -17.04
C GLU A 264 1.59 -5.56 -15.96
N LEU A 265 1.55 -6.27 -14.82
CA LEU A 265 2.50 -6.08 -13.72
C LEU A 265 3.98 -6.26 -14.15
N PRO A 266 4.37 -7.32 -14.89
CA PRO A 266 5.75 -7.48 -15.34
C PRO A 266 6.12 -6.60 -16.56
N THR A 267 5.22 -5.74 -17.05
CA THR A 267 5.50 -4.86 -18.19
C THR A 267 6.09 -3.52 -17.76
N GLY A 268 7.00 -2.97 -18.58
CA GLY A 268 7.72 -1.72 -18.30
C GLY A 268 7.16 -0.54 -19.08
N GLN A 269 6.27 0.22 -18.46
CA GLN A 269 5.84 1.54 -18.96
C GLN A 269 6.74 2.67 -18.47
N SER A 270 7.46 2.41 -17.37
CA SER A 270 8.27 3.32 -16.58
C SER A 270 9.45 3.97 -17.32
N GLY A 271 9.90 3.38 -18.42
CA GLY A 271 11.07 3.86 -19.16
C GLY A 271 10.80 5.05 -20.08
N TRP A 272 9.54 5.46 -20.25
CA TRP A 272 9.16 6.52 -21.19
C TRP A 272 8.27 7.57 -20.52
N ASN A 273 8.24 8.76 -21.12
CA ASN A 273 7.33 9.83 -20.74
C ASN A 273 5.86 9.34 -20.80
N PRO A 274 5.08 9.42 -19.71
CA PRO A 274 3.71 8.90 -19.67
C PRO A 274 2.78 9.48 -20.76
N LEU A 275 2.89 10.77 -21.09
CA LEU A 275 2.03 11.38 -22.12
C LEU A 275 2.34 10.81 -23.50
N ASP A 276 3.61 10.64 -23.84
CA ASP A 276 4.02 10.05 -25.12
C ASP A 276 3.64 8.57 -25.19
N PHE A 277 3.84 7.83 -24.10
CA PHE A 277 3.50 6.41 -24.01
C PHE A 277 2.01 6.16 -24.26
N HIS A 278 1.13 6.94 -23.62
CA HIS A 278 -0.32 6.79 -23.79
C HIS A 278 -0.86 7.44 -25.08
N ASN A 279 -0.11 8.32 -25.73
CA ASN A 279 -0.46 8.88 -27.05
C ASN A 279 0.11 8.05 -28.21
N LEU A 280 0.83 6.96 -27.91
CA LEU A 280 1.53 6.17 -28.93
C LEU A 280 0.53 5.69 -30.00
N TYR A 281 0.90 5.92 -31.27
CA TYR A 281 0.10 5.59 -32.45
C TYR A 281 -1.31 6.25 -32.47
N GLY A 282 -1.52 7.33 -31.72
CA GLY A 282 -2.82 8.00 -31.60
C GLY A 282 -3.89 7.14 -30.90
N HIS A 283 -3.50 6.07 -30.22
CA HIS A 283 -4.44 5.15 -29.60
C HIS A 283 -4.81 5.61 -28.18
N ARG A 284 -6.00 6.21 -28.03
CA ARG A 284 -6.61 6.60 -26.74
C ARG A 284 -5.68 7.45 -25.85
N PRO A 285 -5.28 8.66 -26.32
CA PRO A 285 -4.48 9.58 -25.53
C PRO A 285 -5.14 9.87 -24.19
N LEU A 286 -4.32 10.23 -23.19
CA LEU A 286 -4.85 10.70 -21.92
C LEU A 286 -5.70 11.95 -22.14
N PRO A 287 -6.82 12.10 -21.42
CA PRO A 287 -7.62 13.32 -21.48
C PRO A 287 -6.75 14.56 -21.15
N PRO A 288 -7.01 15.73 -21.75
CA PRO A 288 -6.24 16.96 -21.45
C PRO A 288 -6.14 17.28 -19.96
N GLY A 289 -7.17 16.91 -19.18
CA GLY A 289 -7.22 17.09 -17.75
C GLY A 289 -7.63 18.51 -17.34
N ARG A 290 -8.08 18.67 -16.10
CA ARG A 290 -8.45 19.93 -15.46
C ARG A 290 -8.44 19.75 -13.95
N ARG A 291 -8.44 20.84 -13.19
CA ARG A 291 -8.78 20.76 -11.77
C ARG A 291 -10.26 20.46 -11.63
N SER A 292 -10.61 19.50 -10.78
CA SER A 292 -11.99 19.11 -10.51
C SER A 292 -12.12 18.70 -9.06
N LEU A 293 -13.29 18.91 -8.47
CA LEU A 293 -13.63 18.31 -7.19
C LEU A 293 -14.29 16.96 -7.45
N ILE A 294 -13.90 15.93 -6.70
CA ILE A 294 -14.58 14.63 -6.71
C ILE A 294 -15.03 14.31 -5.29
N ALA A 295 -16.12 13.56 -5.17
CA ALA A 295 -16.74 13.23 -3.89
C ALA A 295 -16.88 11.73 -3.68
N ALA A 296 -16.77 11.29 -2.43
CA ALA A 296 -17.14 9.97 -1.97
C ALA A 296 -18.27 10.10 -0.95
N ALA A 297 -19.40 9.45 -1.23
CA ALA A 297 -20.58 9.45 -0.38
C ALA A 297 -20.60 8.24 0.56
N GLN A 298 -21.19 8.43 1.73
CA GLN A 298 -21.31 7.43 2.79
C GLN A 298 -22.77 7.34 3.25
N PHE A 299 -23.40 6.17 3.11
CA PHE A 299 -24.73 5.88 3.66
C PHE A 299 -24.98 4.37 3.73
N ALA A 300 -26.06 3.96 4.42
CA ALA A 300 -26.51 2.57 4.48
C ALA A 300 -27.62 2.28 3.47
N PRO A 301 -27.37 1.53 2.38
CA PRO A 301 -28.43 1.18 1.44
C PRO A 301 -29.33 0.06 1.99
N THR A 302 -30.64 0.19 1.77
CA THR A 302 -31.66 -0.76 2.20
C THR A 302 -32.17 -1.63 1.04
N GLY A 303 -33.12 -2.53 1.30
CA GLY A 303 -33.81 -3.28 0.23
C GLY A 303 -34.79 -2.45 -0.62
N ASP A 304 -35.04 -1.17 -0.27
CA ASP A 304 -35.93 -0.28 -1.02
C ASP A 304 -35.14 0.58 -2.03
N VAL A 305 -35.20 0.18 -3.30
CA VAL A 305 -34.53 0.88 -4.42
C VAL A 305 -34.99 2.33 -4.54
N SER A 306 -36.27 2.63 -4.28
CA SER A 306 -36.78 4.00 -4.42
C SER A 306 -36.24 4.90 -3.33
N ALA A 307 -36.20 4.41 -2.09
CA ALA A 307 -35.61 5.12 -0.95
C ALA A 307 -34.10 5.35 -1.17
N ASN A 308 -33.38 4.32 -1.64
CA ASN A 308 -31.97 4.41 -1.94
C ASN A 308 -31.68 5.46 -3.04
N LEU A 309 -32.45 5.47 -4.14
CA LEU A 309 -32.31 6.46 -5.20
C LEU A 309 -32.61 7.89 -4.72
N ALA A 310 -33.59 8.06 -3.82
CA ALA A 310 -33.87 9.35 -3.20
C ALA A 310 -32.67 9.82 -2.37
N ARG A 311 -32.07 8.92 -1.57
CA ARG A 311 -30.90 9.26 -0.77
C ARG A 311 -29.66 9.59 -1.61
N ILE A 312 -29.43 8.82 -2.68
CA ILE A 312 -28.41 9.13 -3.69
C ILE A 312 -28.63 10.52 -4.29
N ALA A 313 -29.88 10.89 -4.61
CA ALA A 313 -30.20 12.20 -5.16
C ALA A 313 -29.90 13.36 -4.21
N GLU A 314 -30.15 13.19 -2.91
CA GLU A 314 -29.84 14.17 -1.87
C GLU A 314 -28.33 14.40 -1.74
N LEU A 315 -27.56 13.32 -1.56
CA LEU A 315 -26.11 13.38 -1.39
C LEU A 315 -25.40 13.85 -2.69
N ALA A 316 -25.91 13.47 -3.86
CA ALA A 316 -25.41 13.97 -5.14
C ALA A 316 -25.67 15.48 -5.29
N ALA A 317 -26.84 15.97 -4.87
CA ALA A 317 -27.16 17.39 -4.88
C ALA A 317 -26.29 18.17 -3.88
N GLU A 318 -26.01 17.62 -2.70
CA GLU A 318 -25.09 18.20 -1.73
C GLU A 318 -23.67 18.34 -2.33
N ALA A 319 -23.13 17.26 -2.89
CA ALA A 319 -21.80 17.28 -3.50
C ALA A 319 -21.74 18.21 -4.71
N GLY A 320 -22.76 18.19 -5.58
CA GLY A 320 -22.88 19.09 -6.73
C GLY A 320 -22.99 20.56 -6.31
N GLY A 321 -23.72 20.87 -5.23
CA GLY A 321 -23.80 22.21 -4.64
C GLY A 321 -22.46 22.72 -4.10
N LYS A 322 -21.55 21.82 -3.72
CA LYS A 322 -20.16 22.11 -3.35
C LYS A 322 -19.19 22.11 -4.55
N GLY A 323 -19.68 21.89 -5.77
CA GLY A 323 -18.90 21.96 -7.01
C GLY A 323 -18.25 20.64 -7.44
N ALA A 324 -18.66 19.49 -6.87
CA ALA A 324 -18.15 18.18 -7.30
C ALA A 324 -18.56 17.87 -8.75
N ALA A 325 -17.60 17.45 -9.57
CA ALA A 325 -17.80 17.01 -10.95
C ALA A 325 -18.08 15.50 -11.05
N LEU A 326 -17.79 14.74 -10.00
CA LEU A 326 -17.99 13.29 -9.86
C LEU A 326 -18.37 12.97 -8.41
N VAL A 327 -19.34 12.08 -8.22
CA VAL A 327 -19.71 11.52 -6.90
C VAL A 327 -19.71 9.99 -6.98
N VAL A 328 -19.01 9.34 -6.05
CA VAL A 328 -18.95 7.88 -5.91
C VAL A 328 -19.84 7.48 -4.73
N PHE A 329 -20.72 6.51 -4.94
CA PHE A 329 -21.61 5.96 -3.92
C PHE A 329 -21.18 4.54 -3.50
N PRO A 330 -21.62 4.05 -2.33
CA PRO A 330 -21.29 2.72 -1.83
C PRO A 330 -21.63 1.55 -2.77
N GLU A 331 -21.02 0.42 -2.48
CA GLU A 331 -21.31 -0.85 -3.15
C GLU A 331 -22.78 -1.24 -2.94
N LEU A 332 -23.43 -1.71 -4.01
CA LEU A 332 -24.87 -1.99 -4.03
C LEU A 332 -25.73 -0.83 -3.49
N ALA A 333 -25.27 0.42 -3.58
CA ALA A 333 -26.00 1.60 -3.12
C ALA A 333 -27.44 1.69 -3.66
N VAL A 334 -27.68 1.20 -4.88
CA VAL A 334 -29.01 1.21 -5.50
C VAL A 334 -29.86 0.05 -5.01
N THR A 335 -29.32 -1.16 -5.08
CA THR A 335 -30.09 -2.39 -4.85
C THR A 335 -30.09 -2.86 -3.40
N GLY A 336 -29.26 -2.30 -2.52
CA GLY A 336 -29.12 -2.78 -1.15
C GLY A 336 -28.27 -4.04 -1.01
N LEU A 337 -27.69 -4.23 0.18
CA LEU A 337 -26.84 -5.38 0.49
C LEU A 337 -27.62 -6.68 0.74
N ASP A 338 -28.87 -6.60 1.19
CA ASP A 338 -29.68 -7.77 1.58
C ASP A 338 -30.49 -8.34 0.41
N ASN A 339 -30.14 -9.53 -0.09
CA ASN A 339 -30.75 -10.17 -1.26
C ASN A 339 -30.73 -9.29 -2.54
N PRO A 340 -29.55 -8.80 -2.97
CA PRO A 340 -29.41 -7.92 -4.14
C PRO A 340 -29.90 -8.57 -5.44
N ALA A 341 -29.74 -9.89 -5.56
CA ALA A 341 -30.15 -10.65 -6.75
C ALA A 341 -31.64 -10.50 -7.09
N ALA A 342 -32.51 -10.41 -6.08
CA ALA A 342 -33.95 -10.22 -6.29
C ALA A 342 -34.32 -8.85 -6.89
N ARG A 343 -33.38 -7.90 -6.89
CA ARG A 343 -33.54 -6.53 -7.39
C ARG A 343 -32.55 -6.21 -8.50
N ALA A 344 -31.91 -7.24 -9.05
CA ALA A 344 -30.99 -7.07 -10.16
C ALA A 344 -31.74 -6.53 -11.39
N GLU A 345 -31.14 -5.58 -12.09
CA GLU A 345 -31.70 -5.02 -13.31
C GLU A 345 -30.62 -4.89 -14.39
N PRO A 346 -30.99 -4.92 -15.69
CA PRO A 346 -30.03 -4.66 -16.76
C PRO A 346 -29.55 -3.21 -16.73
N LEU A 347 -28.47 -2.91 -17.44
CA LEU A 347 -27.98 -1.53 -17.61
C LEU A 347 -29.01 -0.58 -18.25
N SER A 348 -29.98 -1.13 -18.97
CA SER A 348 -31.14 -0.41 -19.50
C SER A 348 -32.30 -0.33 -18.50
N GLY A 349 -32.06 -0.63 -17.22
CA GLY A 349 -33.05 -0.69 -16.15
C GLY A 349 -33.59 0.69 -15.72
N ALA A 350 -34.57 0.66 -14.82
CA ALA A 350 -35.25 1.88 -14.38
C ALA A 350 -34.38 2.70 -13.43
N SER A 351 -33.62 2.04 -12.56
CA SER A 351 -32.74 2.72 -11.62
C SER A 351 -31.57 3.41 -12.33
N VAL A 352 -30.97 2.77 -13.34
CA VAL A 352 -29.89 3.37 -14.15
C VAL A 352 -30.40 4.60 -14.93
N ARG A 353 -31.61 4.54 -15.49
CA ARG A 353 -32.23 5.72 -16.11
C ARG A 353 -32.48 6.86 -15.12
N ALA A 354 -32.88 6.54 -13.89
CA ALA A 354 -33.07 7.54 -12.84
C ALA A 354 -31.74 8.21 -12.45
N LEU A 355 -30.66 7.43 -12.34
CA LEU A 355 -29.31 7.94 -12.11
C LEU A 355 -28.83 8.83 -13.25
N TYR A 356 -29.08 8.45 -14.51
CA TYR A 356 -28.78 9.30 -15.67
C TYR A 356 -29.56 10.62 -15.62
N ALA A 357 -30.87 10.58 -15.36
CA ALA A 357 -31.68 11.80 -15.25
C ALA A 357 -31.19 12.71 -14.12
N LEU A 358 -30.75 12.14 -13.00
CA LEU A 358 -30.13 12.85 -11.89
C LEU A 358 -28.79 13.50 -12.31
N ALA A 359 -27.90 12.73 -12.93
CA ALA A 359 -26.60 13.21 -13.43
C ALA A 359 -26.76 14.35 -14.45
N SER A 360 -27.70 14.21 -15.39
CA SER A 360 -28.03 15.25 -16.37
C SER A 360 -28.58 16.51 -15.72
N ARG A 361 -29.50 16.38 -14.75
CA ARG A 361 -30.07 17.52 -14.01
C ARG A 361 -29.03 18.26 -13.16
N LEU A 362 -28.11 17.54 -12.54
CA LEU A 362 -27.08 18.12 -11.67
C LEU A 362 -25.79 18.53 -12.41
N GLY A 363 -25.60 18.08 -13.65
CA GLY A 363 -24.41 18.40 -14.45
C GLY A 363 -23.13 17.72 -13.95
N LEU A 364 -23.23 16.55 -13.29
CA LEU A 364 -22.09 15.83 -12.71
C LEU A 364 -22.09 14.35 -13.11
N HIS A 365 -20.97 13.66 -12.88
CA HIS A 365 -20.86 12.21 -13.07
C HIS A 365 -21.20 11.47 -11.77
N ILE A 366 -21.84 10.31 -11.89
CA ILE A 366 -22.21 9.46 -10.75
C ILE A 366 -21.68 8.06 -10.98
N VAL A 367 -20.96 7.52 -9.99
CA VAL A 367 -20.64 6.09 -9.90
C VAL A 367 -21.49 5.49 -8.79
N ALA A 368 -22.34 4.52 -9.12
CA ALA A 368 -23.23 3.88 -8.15
C ALA A 368 -23.17 2.35 -8.26
N GLY A 369 -23.02 1.67 -7.12
CA GLY A 369 -23.07 0.21 -7.05
C GLY A 369 -24.50 -0.33 -7.15
N PHE A 370 -24.69 -1.42 -7.88
CA PHE A 370 -25.98 -2.09 -8.06
C PHE A 370 -25.79 -3.55 -8.49
N ALA A 371 -26.81 -4.38 -8.30
CA ALA A 371 -26.85 -5.71 -8.91
C ALA A 371 -27.27 -5.60 -10.38
N GLU A 372 -26.37 -5.97 -11.28
CA GLU A 372 -26.63 -5.99 -12.72
C GLU A 372 -27.17 -7.37 -13.13
N ALA A 373 -28.22 -7.39 -13.95
CA ALA A 373 -28.67 -8.58 -14.66
C ALA A 373 -28.28 -8.50 -16.14
N ASP A 374 -27.52 -9.48 -16.63
CA ASP A 374 -27.16 -9.58 -18.05
C ASP A 374 -27.43 -11.00 -18.55
N GLY A 375 -28.51 -11.16 -19.30
CA GLY A 375 -29.01 -12.48 -19.68
C GLY A 375 -29.41 -13.30 -18.47
N ALA A 376 -28.73 -14.44 -18.27
CA ALA A 376 -28.96 -15.34 -17.14
C ALA A 376 -28.01 -15.07 -15.96
N ASP A 377 -26.97 -14.26 -16.17
CA ASP A 377 -25.94 -13.97 -15.17
C ASP A 377 -26.30 -12.72 -14.38
N LEU A 378 -25.91 -12.72 -13.11
CA LEU A 378 -26.01 -11.57 -12.21
C LEU A 378 -24.61 -11.12 -11.82
N TYR A 379 -24.40 -9.82 -11.66
CA TYR A 379 -23.10 -9.26 -11.28
C TYR A 379 -23.26 -8.26 -10.15
N ASN A 380 -22.29 -8.24 -9.23
CA ASN A 380 -22.08 -7.08 -8.39
C ASN A 380 -21.30 -6.04 -9.21
N ALA A 381 -21.95 -4.93 -9.56
CA ALA A 381 -21.45 -3.99 -10.55
C ALA A 381 -21.54 -2.55 -10.06
N ALA A 382 -20.80 -1.67 -10.73
CA ALA A 382 -20.91 -0.23 -10.60
C ALA A 382 -21.19 0.39 -11.97
N VAL A 383 -22.23 1.22 -12.05
CA VAL A 383 -22.53 2.01 -13.25
C VAL A 383 -21.91 3.39 -13.15
N LEU A 384 -21.34 3.89 -14.24
CA LEU A 384 -20.90 5.27 -14.41
C LEU A 384 -21.86 5.98 -15.38
N VAL A 385 -22.57 6.98 -14.86
CA VAL A 385 -23.42 7.87 -15.66
C VAL A 385 -22.85 9.29 -15.64
N GLY A 386 -22.97 9.98 -16.76
CA GLY A 386 -22.60 11.38 -16.92
C GLY A 386 -23.79 12.22 -17.37
N PRO A 387 -23.60 13.55 -17.52
CA PRO A 387 -24.66 14.46 -17.93
C PRO A 387 -25.20 14.18 -19.34
N GLU A 388 -24.38 13.55 -20.19
CA GLU A 388 -24.69 13.25 -21.59
C GLU A 388 -25.23 11.83 -21.81
N GLY A 389 -25.10 10.93 -20.83
CA GLY A 389 -25.56 9.55 -20.97
C GLY A 389 -24.90 8.56 -20.00
N VAL A 390 -25.21 7.29 -20.19
CA VAL A 390 -24.50 6.18 -19.54
C VAL A 390 -23.12 6.04 -20.18
N VAL A 391 -22.05 6.19 -19.40
CA VAL A 391 -20.67 6.09 -19.88
C VAL A 391 -20.23 4.62 -19.94
N GLY A 392 -20.63 3.83 -18.94
CA GLY A 392 -20.36 2.40 -18.91
C GLY A 392 -20.62 1.79 -17.53
N ALA A 393 -20.17 0.55 -17.36
CA ALA A 393 -20.27 -0.16 -16.08
C ALA A 393 -19.06 -1.06 -15.87
N TYR A 394 -18.76 -1.38 -14.62
CA TYR A 394 -17.69 -2.29 -14.21
C TYR A 394 -18.28 -3.40 -13.34
N ARG A 395 -17.88 -4.65 -13.61
CA ARG A 395 -18.32 -5.84 -12.87
C ARG A 395 -17.19 -6.26 -11.93
N LYS A 396 -17.51 -6.45 -10.65
CA LYS A 396 -16.56 -6.84 -9.61
C LYS A 396 -15.79 -8.10 -10.01
N ILE A 397 -14.47 -8.04 -10.00
CA ILE A 397 -13.61 -9.15 -10.45
C ILE A 397 -13.35 -10.10 -9.28
N HIS A 398 -12.99 -9.55 -8.13
CA HIS A 398 -12.71 -10.32 -6.92
C HIS A 398 -13.97 -10.39 -6.07
N LEU A 399 -14.71 -11.48 -6.24
CA LEU A 399 -15.90 -11.75 -5.43
C LEU A 399 -15.50 -12.09 -3.99
N SER A 400 -16.20 -11.51 -3.01
CA SER A 400 -16.16 -11.96 -1.62
C SER A 400 -16.90 -13.29 -1.46
N ALA A 401 -16.84 -13.89 -0.27
CA ALA A 401 -17.66 -15.07 0.05
C ALA A 401 -19.17 -14.78 -0.10
N ALA A 402 -19.61 -13.57 0.24
CA ALA A 402 -21.00 -13.16 0.10
C ALA A 402 -21.42 -12.98 -1.37
N ASP A 403 -20.54 -12.43 -2.21
CA ASP A 403 -20.84 -12.22 -3.63
C ASP A 403 -20.97 -13.54 -4.39
N ARG A 404 -20.07 -14.51 -4.12
CA ARG A 404 -20.07 -15.82 -4.80
C ARG A 404 -21.37 -16.61 -4.64
N ALA A 405 -22.20 -16.27 -3.65
CA ALA A 405 -23.49 -16.92 -3.43
C ALA A 405 -24.52 -16.56 -4.51
N TRP A 406 -24.34 -15.45 -5.24
CA TRP A 406 -25.36 -14.94 -6.16
C TRP A 406 -24.82 -14.28 -7.43
N ALA A 407 -23.55 -13.84 -7.47
CA ALA A 407 -22.96 -13.10 -8.57
C ALA A 407 -21.90 -13.92 -9.34
N THR A 408 -21.82 -13.66 -10.63
CA THR A 408 -20.74 -14.06 -11.53
C THR A 408 -19.61 -13.02 -11.45
N ALA A 409 -18.36 -13.48 -11.55
CA ALA A 409 -17.19 -12.61 -11.51
C ALA A 409 -17.01 -11.86 -12.83
N GLY A 410 -16.61 -10.60 -12.75
CA GLY A 410 -16.07 -9.88 -13.89
C GLY A 410 -14.73 -10.44 -14.37
N ASP A 411 -14.33 -10.05 -15.58
CA ASP A 411 -13.12 -10.54 -16.25
C ASP A 411 -12.30 -9.43 -16.93
N GLU A 412 -12.73 -8.16 -16.83
CA GLU A 412 -12.08 -7.04 -17.51
C GLU A 412 -11.89 -5.83 -16.59
N TRP A 413 -10.64 -5.37 -16.46
CA TRP A 413 -10.33 -4.05 -15.91
C TRP A 413 -10.83 -2.96 -16.85
N ARG A 414 -11.62 -1.99 -16.36
CA ARG A 414 -12.17 -0.92 -17.21
C ARG A 414 -11.72 0.46 -16.78
N THR A 415 -11.46 1.30 -17.78
CA THR A 415 -11.10 2.71 -17.62
C THR A 415 -12.01 3.58 -18.48
N PHE A 416 -12.39 4.74 -17.99
CA PHE A 416 -13.30 5.67 -18.66
C PHE A 416 -12.66 7.05 -18.78
N ASP A 417 -12.61 7.59 -19.98
CA ASP A 417 -12.08 8.94 -20.22
C ASP A 417 -13.20 9.97 -19.99
N LEU A 418 -12.97 10.84 -19.01
CA LEU A 418 -13.89 11.91 -18.63
C LEU A 418 -13.21 13.27 -18.80
N PRO A 419 -13.96 14.39 -18.87
CA PRO A 419 -13.37 15.73 -18.90
C PRO A 419 -12.44 16.04 -17.71
N LEU A 420 -12.62 15.36 -16.58
CA LEU A 420 -11.79 15.48 -15.37
C LEU A 420 -10.50 14.64 -15.38
N GLY A 421 -10.39 13.66 -16.29
CA GLY A 421 -9.30 12.68 -16.32
C GLY A 421 -9.78 11.28 -16.66
N ARG A 422 -8.85 10.33 -16.72
CA ARG A 422 -9.13 8.90 -16.90
C ARG A 422 -9.48 8.27 -15.55
N LEU A 423 -10.68 7.72 -15.44
CA LEU A 423 -11.20 7.09 -14.23
C LEU A 423 -11.11 5.56 -14.34
N GLY A 424 -10.48 4.91 -13.36
CA GLY A 424 -10.61 3.48 -13.12
C GLY A 424 -11.75 3.20 -12.14
N VAL A 425 -12.37 2.02 -12.22
CA VAL A 425 -13.42 1.59 -11.29
C VAL A 425 -13.03 0.26 -10.66
N LEU A 426 -13.18 0.17 -9.34
CA LEU A 426 -13.11 -1.04 -8.53
C LEU A 426 -14.40 -1.17 -7.74
N VAL A 427 -14.78 -2.37 -7.27
CA VAL A 427 -15.93 -2.53 -6.37
C VAL A 427 -15.52 -3.30 -5.12
N GLY A 428 -15.67 -2.66 -3.96
CA GLY A 428 -15.47 -3.21 -2.62
C GLY A 428 -14.20 -4.04 -2.51
N HIS A 429 -14.40 -5.36 -2.47
CA HIS A 429 -13.35 -6.35 -2.28
C HIS A 429 -12.22 -6.30 -3.32
N ASP A 430 -12.46 -5.78 -4.52
CA ASP A 430 -11.39 -5.54 -5.51
C ASP A 430 -10.26 -4.66 -4.94
N ALA A 431 -10.58 -3.71 -4.08
CA ALA A 431 -9.61 -2.79 -3.50
C ALA A 431 -8.71 -3.44 -2.42
N SER A 432 -9.05 -4.65 -1.97
CA SER A 432 -8.20 -5.49 -1.10
C SER A 432 -6.99 -6.05 -1.86
N PHE A 433 -7.00 -6.04 -3.20
CA PHE A 433 -5.95 -6.59 -4.05
C PHE A 433 -5.06 -5.46 -4.57
N PRO A 434 -3.80 -5.32 -4.10
CA PRO A 434 -2.89 -4.27 -4.56
C PRO A 434 -2.68 -4.29 -6.09
N GLU A 435 -2.73 -5.48 -6.70
CA GLU A 435 -2.59 -5.67 -8.13
C GLU A 435 -3.64 -4.89 -8.93
N ALA A 436 -4.88 -4.81 -8.42
CA ALA A 436 -5.98 -4.14 -9.11
C ALA A 436 -5.72 -2.63 -9.28
N GLY A 437 -5.33 -1.96 -8.18
CA GLY A 437 -4.97 -0.54 -8.21
C GLY A 437 -3.76 -0.28 -9.10
N ARG A 438 -2.73 -1.15 -9.02
CA ARG A 438 -1.53 -1.03 -9.85
C ARG A 438 -1.82 -1.16 -11.34
N ILE A 439 -2.65 -2.11 -11.73
CA ILE A 439 -3.06 -2.31 -13.13
C ILE A 439 -3.79 -1.08 -13.67
N LEU A 440 -4.74 -0.53 -12.91
CA LEU A 440 -5.42 0.70 -13.32
C LEU A 440 -4.45 1.89 -13.44
N ALA A 441 -3.49 2.00 -12.52
CA ALA A 441 -2.45 3.03 -12.61
C ALA A 441 -1.59 2.89 -13.88
N LEU A 442 -1.22 1.65 -14.25
CA LEU A 442 -0.51 1.33 -15.51
C LEU A 442 -1.38 1.62 -16.75
N ARG A 443 -2.70 1.62 -16.63
CA ARG A 443 -3.59 2.02 -17.73
C ARG A 443 -3.74 3.54 -17.85
N GLY A 444 -2.99 4.30 -17.05
CA GLY A 444 -2.98 5.76 -17.05
C GLY A 444 -4.16 6.37 -16.29
N CYS A 445 -4.77 5.63 -15.35
CA CYS A 445 -5.82 6.18 -14.51
C CYS A 445 -5.30 7.32 -13.64
N ASP A 446 -6.02 8.43 -13.66
CA ASP A 446 -5.79 9.60 -12.81
C ASP A 446 -6.48 9.46 -11.46
N ALA A 447 -7.62 8.79 -11.47
CA ALA A 447 -8.39 8.49 -10.27
C ALA A 447 -8.97 7.07 -10.32
N ILE A 448 -9.24 6.52 -9.14
CA ILE A 448 -10.03 5.30 -8.97
C ILE A 448 -11.28 5.64 -8.16
N ALA A 449 -12.45 5.26 -8.70
CA ALA A 449 -13.70 5.24 -7.95
C ALA A 449 -13.93 3.82 -7.40
N CYS A 450 -14.20 3.73 -6.10
CA CYS A 450 -14.44 2.47 -5.43
C CYS A 450 -15.73 2.52 -4.59
N PRO A 451 -16.89 2.18 -5.18
CA PRO A 451 -18.08 1.77 -4.42
C PRO A 451 -17.73 0.57 -3.56
N ALA A 452 -17.86 0.69 -2.23
CA ALA A 452 -17.45 -0.34 -1.28
C ALA A 452 -18.52 -0.61 -0.23
N ALA A 453 -18.53 -1.85 0.25
CA ALA A 453 -19.15 -2.29 1.48
C ALA A 453 -18.14 -3.15 2.24
N GLN A 454 -17.11 -2.49 2.77
CA GLN A 454 -16.01 -3.13 3.48
C GLN A 454 -16.26 -3.13 4.98
N ARG A 455 -16.15 -4.32 5.59
CA ARG A 455 -16.25 -4.54 7.03
C ARG A 455 -14.87 -4.61 7.69
N GLY A 456 -14.85 -4.48 9.01
CA GLY A 456 -13.66 -4.69 9.83
C GLY A 456 -12.72 -3.48 9.89
N ALA A 457 -11.52 -3.69 10.42
CA ALA A 457 -10.55 -2.62 10.65
C ALA A 457 -9.58 -2.47 9.47
N PHE A 458 -9.72 -1.37 8.73
CA PHE A 458 -8.78 -0.92 7.69
C PHE A 458 -8.29 0.51 7.95
N SER A 459 -8.56 1.02 9.15
CA SER A 459 -8.21 2.36 9.61
C SER A 459 -8.03 2.35 11.13
N PHE A 460 -7.07 3.10 11.64
CA PHE A 460 -6.93 3.38 13.07
C PHE A 460 -6.14 4.67 13.33
N GLY A 461 -6.28 5.19 14.55
CA GLY A 461 -5.62 6.40 14.99
C GLY A 461 -4.23 6.20 15.58
N HIS A 462 -3.54 7.31 15.80
CA HIS A 462 -2.26 7.39 16.49
C HIS A 462 -2.29 8.56 17.47
N ASP A 463 -1.74 8.37 18.67
CA ASP A 463 -1.76 9.36 19.75
C ASP A 463 -0.77 10.54 19.55
N GLY A 464 -0.14 10.63 18.39
CA GLY A 464 1.01 11.49 18.11
C GLY A 464 2.37 10.89 18.48
N THR A 465 3.43 11.52 17.98
CA THR A 465 4.84 11.10 18.17
C THR A 465 5.63 12.17 18.90
N LYS A 466 6.60 11.73 19.70
CA LYS A 466 7.61 12.61 20.32
C LYS A 466 8.87 12.77 19.46
N VAL A 467 9.03 11.98 18.40
CA VAL A 467 10.17 12.10 17.50
C VAL A 467 10.06 13.40 16.70
N ALA A 468 11.13 14.19 16.70
CA ALA A 468 11.20 15.42 15.94
C ALA A 468 11.06 15.13 14.44
N GLN A 469 10.38 16.02 13.72
CA GLN A 469 10.16 15.91 12.27
C GLN A 469 10.57 17.23 11.60
N ASN A 470 11.16 17.14 10.40
CA ASN A 470 11.45 18.29 9.54
C ASN A 470 10.33 18.46 8.50
N TYR A 471 9.99 19.70 8.10
CA TYR A 471 8.80 20.02 7.27
C TYR A 471 7.48 19.93 8.07
N PRO A 472 6.33 20.53 7.64
CA PRO A 472 5.03 20.45 8.34
C PRO A 472 4.40 19.04 8.35
N ILE A 473 5.13 18.05 8.84
CA ILE A 473 4.64 16.71 9.11
C ILE A 473 3.87 16.77 10.44
N PRO A 474 2.60 16.40 10.47
CA PRO A 474 1.83 16.40 11.71
C PRO A 474 2.40 15.40 12.72
N THR A 475 2.76 15.88 13.91
CA THR A 475 3.23 15.05 15.02
C THR A 475 2.19 14.82 16.11
N GLY A 476 1.10 15.60 16.11
CA GLY A 476 0.00 15.47 17.07
C GLY A 476 -0.82 14.20 16.86
N ALA A 477 -1.85 13.99 17.70
CA ALA A 477 -2.78 12.89 17.52
C ALA A 477 -3.53 12.99 16.19
N ASP A 478 -3.85 11.83 15.61
CA ASP A 478 -4.56 11.71 14.35
C ASP A 478 -5.45 10.46 14.41
N PRO A 479 -6.78 10.61 14.41
CA PRO A 479 -7.71 9.49 14.53
C PRO A 479 -7.72 8.56 13.32
N PHE A 480 -7.12 8.97 12.19
CA PHE A 480 -7.08 8.21 10.95
C PHE A 480 -5.65 8.10 10.41
N HIS A 481 -4.69 7.96 11.31
CA HIS A 481 -3.27 7.86 10.95
C HIS A 481 -3.03 6.83 9.85
N TRP A 482 -3.57 5.62 10.03
CA TRP A 482 -3.65 4.64 8.97
C TRP A 482 -5.06 4.63 8.39
N HIS A 483 -5.13 4.67 7.07
CA HIS A 483 -6.31 4.35 6.29
C HIS A 483 -5.82 3.59 5.08
N HIS A 484 -6.18 2.32 4.93
CA HIS A 484 -5.58 1.45 3.91
C HIS A 484 -5.74 2.01 2.48
N PHE A 485 -6.90 2.59 2.17
CA PHE A 485 -7.17 3.15 0.85
C PHE A 485 -6.46 4.49 0.57
N ARG A 486 -5.90 5.15 1.60
CA ARG A 486 -4.96 6.26 1.41
C ARG A 486 -3.63 5.75 0.84
N CYS A 487 -3.14 4.62 1.35
CA CYS A 487 -1.94 3.98 0.82
C CYS A 487 -2.15 3.53 -0.64
N ARG A 488 -3.35 3.05 -0.99
CA ARG A 488 -3.73 2.73 -2.38
C ARG A 488 -3.63 3.93 -3.32
N ALA A 489 -3.97 5.12 -2.85
CA ALA A 489 -3.84 6.36 -3.63
C ALA A 489 -2.35 6.70 -3.88
N GLY A 490 -1.57 6.73 -2.81
CA GLY A 490 -0.16 7.12 -2.84
C GLY A 490 0.72 6.18 -3.67
N GLU A 491 0.66 4.86 -3.44
CA GLU A 491 1.52 3.88 -4.14
C GLU A 491 1.29 3.81 -5.66
N ASN A 492 0.15 4.30 -6.10
CA ASN A 492 -0.28 4.36 -7.49
C ASN A 492 -0.25 5.79 -8.08
N ASN A 493 0.16 6.78 -7.27
CA ASN A 493 0.12 8.21 -7.54
C ASN A 493 -1.15 8.61 -8.30
N LEU A 494 -2.30 8.34 -7.71
CA LEU A 494 -3.62 8.71 -8.23
C LEU A 494 -4.50 9.20 -7.10
N VAL A 495 -5.64 9.80 -7.44
CA VAL A 495 -6.68 10.09 -6.45
C VAL A 495 -7.56 8.86 -6.26
N PHE A 496 -7.80 8.45 -5.02
CA PHE A 496 -8.66 7.30 -4.71
C PHE A 496 -9.92 7.76 -3.99
N ALA A 497 -11.08 7.64 -4.63
CA ALA A 497 -12.39 7.94 -4.05
C ALA A 497 -13.04 6.64 -3.55
N PHE A 498 -12.93 6.40 -2.24
CA PHE A 498 -13.47 5.24 -1.54
C PHE A 498 -14.80 5.61 -0.88
N ALA A 499 -15.90 5.06 -1.39
CA ALA A 499 -17.24 5.31 -0.88
C ALA A 499 -17.76 4.04 -0.21
N ASN A 500 -17.84 4.03 1.12
CA ASN A 500 -18.15 2.85 1.91
C ASN A 500 -19.53 2.95 2.57
N VAL A 501 -20.14 1.80 2.82
CA VAL A 501 -21.32 1.71 3.68
C VAL A 501 -20.97 2.10 5.11
N VAL A 502 -21.88 2.81 5.79
CA VAL A 502 -21.81 3.09 7.23
C VAL A 502 -22.98 2.42 7.94
N ASP A 503 -22.68 1.36 8.67
CA ASP A 503 -23.62 0.65 9.54
C ASP A 503 -22.78 -0.07 10.60
N PRO A 504 -22.42 0.62 11.70
CA PRO A 504 -21.56 0.06 12.74
C PRO A 504 -22.15 -1.20 13.39
N GLU A 505 -23.48 -1.32 13.45
CA GLU A 505 -24.15 -2.50 14.01
C GLU A 505 -23.95 -3.74 13.14
N ALA A 506 -23.89 -3.56 11.81
CA ALA A 506 -23.55 -4.61 10.85
C ALA A 506 -22.03 -4.72 10.54
N GLY A 507 -21.18 -3.99 11.28
CA GLY A 507 -19.73 -4.03 11.15
C GLY A 507 -19.16 -3.25 9.96
N TYR A 508 -19.93 -2.33 9.37
CA TYR A 508 -19.49 -1.41 8.32
C TYR A 508 -19.11 -0.06 8.95
N PRO A 509 -17.81 0.25 9.09
CA PRO A 509 -17.38 1.44 9.84
C PRO A 509 -17.58 2.76 9.09
N GLY A 510 -17.92 2.73 7.80
CA GLY A 510 -17.85 3.92 6.96
C GLY A 510 -16.41 4.28 6.61
N PHE A 511 -15.95 5.45 7.06
CA PHE A 511 -14.67 6.08 6.72
C PHE A 511 -14.47 6.30 5.21
N SER A 512 -15.56 6.64 4.52
CA SER A 512 -15.52 7.05 3.12
C SER A 512 -14.66 8.29 2.97
N GLY A 513 -13.85 8.35 1.90
CA GLY A 513 -12.93 9.44 1.70
C GLY A 513 -12.44 9.57 0.26
N VAL A 514 -11.89 10.73 -0.02
CA VAL A 514 -11.14 11.00 -1.24
C VAL A 514 -9.70 11.28 -0.83
N PHE A 515 -8.78 10.44 -1.31
CA PHE A 515 -7.37 10.45 -0.92
C PHE A 515 -6.49 10.85 -2.11
N GLY A 516 -5.62 11.84 -1.91
CA GLY A 516 -4.70 12.35 -2.91
C GLY A 516 -3.51 11.42 -3.21
N PRO A 517 -2.70 11.76 -4.23
CA PRO A 517 -1.58 10.95 -4.71
C PRO A 517 -0.31 11.08 -3.84
N GLU A 518 -0.33 11.88 -2.77
CA GLU A 518 0.86 12.25 -2.01
C GLU A 518 1.38 11.07 -1.16
N THR A 519 2.58 10.60 -1.50
CA THR A 519 3.33 9.66 -0.65
C THR A 519 4.29 10.38 0.29
N PHE A 520 5.02 11.38 -0.21
CA PHE A 520 6.13 12.04 0.49
C PHE A 520 5.84 13.49 0.86
N THR A 521 4.58 13.92 0.86
CA THR A 521 4.22 15.33 1.00
C THR A 521 3.10 15.53 2.01
N PHE A 522 3.27 16.54 2.86
CA PHE A 522 2.31 16.96 3.88
C PHE A 522 2.05 18.48 3.80
N PRO A 523 0.82 18.95 4.13
CA PRO A 523 -0.36 18.15 4.42
C PRO A 523 -0.84 17.39 3.17
N ARG A 524 -1.49 16.25 3.38
CA ARG A 524 -2.10 15.46 2.30
C ARG A 524 -3.35 16.15 1.77
N SER A 525 -3.62 16.01 0.47
CA SER A 525 -4.88 16.47 -0.11
C SER A 525 -5.93 15.38 0.06
N GLU A 526 -6.73 15.46 1.12
CA GLU A 526 -7.75 14.44 1.40
C GLU A 526 -8.95 14.97 2.19
N SER A 527 -10.04 14.21 2.15
CA SER A 527 -11.27 14.44 2.93
C SER A 527 -11.88 13.10 3.31
N ILE A 528 -12.42 12.99 4.53
CA ILE A 528 -13.00 11.76 5.08
C ILE A 528 -14.33 12.08 5.79
N VAL A 529 -15.34 11.24 5.59
CA VAL A 529 -16.57 11.23 6.40
C VAL A 529 -16.32 10.39 7.65
N VAL A 530 -16.23 11.05 8.80
CA VAL A 530 -15.77 10.42 10.05
C VAL A 530 -16.88 9.68 10.80
N GLU A 531 -18.12 10.18 10.71
CA GLU A 531 -19.26 9.67 11.44
C GLU A 531 -20.53 9.81 10.60
N GLY A 532 -21.45 8.85 10.75
CA GLY A 532 -22.76 8.90 10.12
C GLY A 532 -22.71 9.00 8.60
N GLU A 533 -23.79 9.52 8.02
CA GLU A 533 -23.90 9.71 6.58
C GLU A 533 -23.33 11.05 6.13
N GLY A 534 -22.80 11.12 4.91
CA GLY A 534 -22.29 12.38 4.37
C GLY A 534 -21.49 12.23 3.08
N VAL A 535 -20.82 13.32 2.68
CA VAL A 535 -19.93 13.35 1.51
C VAL A 535 -18.57 13.94 1.88
N ALA A 536 -17.51 13.21 1.54
CA ALA A 536 -16.13 13.70 1.54
C ALA A 536 -15.79 14.25 0.16
N ILE A 537 -15.11 15.39 0.07
CA ILE A 537 -14.78 16.05 -1.19
C ILE A 537 -13.34 16.51 -1.18
N ALA A 538 -12.57 16.16 -2.21
CA ALA A 538 -11.21 16.64 -2.40
C ALA A 538 -10.92 16.97 -3.87
N GLU A 539 -9.81 17.65 -4.11
CA GLU A 539 -9.36 18.04 -5.44
C GLU A 539 -8.71 16.87 -6.19
N LEU A 540 -9.05 16.74 -7.46
CA LEU A 540 -8.31 16.01 -8.48
C LEU A 540 -7.66 17.03 -9.42
N ASP A 541 -6.34 17.15 -9.37
CA ASP A 541 -5.56 17.96 -10.31
C ASP A 541 -4.94 17.05 -11.39
N THR A 542 -5.52 17.05 -12.58
CA THR A 542 -4.97 16.39 -13.77
C THR A 542 -4.31 17.35 -14.74
N THR A 543 -4.13 18.62 -14.35
CA THR A 543 -3.54 19.65 -15.23
C THR A 543 -2.07 19.38 -15.51
N ASN A 544 -1.64 19.72 -16.70
CA ASN A 544 -0.24 19.71 -17.07
C ASN A 544 0.17 21.11 -17.51
N LEU A 545 1.42 21.51 -17.29
CA LEU A 545 1.96 22.64 -18.04
C LEU A 545 2.00 22.28 -19.53
N ASP A 546 2.12 23.28 -20.40
CA ASP A 546 2.29 23.07 -21.84
C ASP A 546 3.72 22.54 -22.14
N THR A 547 4.00 21.35 -21.59
CA THR A 547 5.26 20.63 -21.64
C THR A 547 4.96 19.17 -21.96
N SER A 548 5.86 18.51 -22.70
CA SER A 548 5.70 17.07 -22.98
C SER A 548 5.78 16.21 -21.72
N TYR A 549 6.48 16.66 -20.68
CA TYR A 549 6.59 15.96 -19.41
C TYR A 549 5.49 16.38 -18.42
N PRO A 550 4.79 15.43 -17.80
CA PRO A 550 3.87 15.68 -16.70
C PRO A 550 4.49 16.47 -15.54
N THR A 551 3.78 17.48 -15.07
CA THR A 551 4.21 18.29 -13.92
C THR A 551 3.47 17.98 -12.62
N ASN A 552 2.25 17.44 -12.69
CA ASN A 552 1.50 17.04 -11.50
C ASN A 552 1.77 15.56 -11.13
N PRO A 553 1.73 15.18 -9.84
CA PRO A 553 2.03 13.82 -9.39
C PRO A 553 1.13 12.73 -10.00
N VAL A 554 -0.16 13.04 -10.24
CA VAL A 554 -1.14 12.11 -10.82
C VAL A 554 -0.75 11.68 -12.22
N ARG A 555 -0.27 12.61 -13.06
CA ARG A 555 0.18 12.33 -14.43
C ARG A 555 1.63 11.84 -14.49
N ARG A 556 2.48 12.28 -13.56
CA ARG A 556 3.91 11.93 -13.52
C ARG A 556 4.16 10.50 -13.05
N LYS A 557 3.32 9.99 -12.15
CA LYS A 557 3.32 8.58 -11.71
C LYS A 557 4.66 8.09 -11.14
N ASP A 558 5.34 8.89 -10.33
CA ASP A 558 6.72 8.62 -9.87
C ASP A 558 6.96 7.21 -9.31
N LEU A 559 6.10 6.73 -8.41
CA LEU A 559 6.24 5.38 -7.86
C LEU A 559 5.94 4.30 -8.89
N VAL A 560 5.08 4.59 -9.88
CA VAL A 560 4.85 3.67 -11.00
C VAL A 560 6.07 3.66 -11.93
N THR A 561 6.72 4.80 -12.14
CA THR A 561 7.91 4.91 -13.00
C THR A 561 9.17 4.35 -12.35
N MET A 562 9.22 4.27 -11.01
CA MET A 562 10.35 3.69 -10.29
C MET A 562 10.28 2.16 -10.12
N ARG A 563 9.24 1.51 -10.65
CA ARG A 563 9.05 0.05 -10.59
C ARG A 563 10.18 -0.71 -11.29
N LEU A 564 10.38 -1.96 -10.88
CA LEU A 564 11.33 -2.91 -11.49
C LEU A 564 10.61 -4.16 -12.03
N PRO A 565 9.89 -4.07 -13.17
CA PRO A 565 8.97 -5.10 -13.63
C PRO A 565 9.59 -6.47 -13.93
N HIS A 566 10.89 -6.51 -14.20
CA HIS A 566 11.61 -7.76 -14.44
C HIS A 566 11.63 -8.69 -13.21
N HIS A 567 11.41 -8.17 -11.99
CA HIS A 567 11.23 -8.99 -10.80
C HIS A 567 9.79 -9.50 -10.60
N TYR A 568 8.80 -8.95 -11.31
CA TYR A 568 7.38 -9.11 -10.97
C TYR A 568 6.67 -10.20 -11.77
N VAL A 569 7.39 -10.93 -12.63
CA VAL A 569 6.86 -12.07 -13.40
C VAL A 569 6.09 -13.07 -12.51
N PRO A 570 6.57 -13.45 -11.32
CA PRO A 570 5.85 -14.40 -10.46
C PRO A 570 4.43 -13.95 -10.07
N LEU A 571 4.15 -12.64 -10.06
CA LEU A 571 2.83 -12.12 -9.69
C LEU A 571 1.75 -12.45 -10.71
N ALA A 572 2.13 -12.71 -11.97
CA ALA A 572 1.23 -12.98 -13.09
C ALA A 572 1.17 -14.48 -13.49
N VAL A 573 1.83 -15.37 -12.73
CA VAL A 573 1.83 -16.81 -13.02
C VAL A 573 0.52 -17.45 -12.55
N ILE A 574 -0.20 -18.10 -13.46
CA ILE A 574 -1.42 -18.85 -13.15
C ILE A 574 -1.07 -20.03 -12.24
N GLY A 575 -1.75 -20.15 -11.10
CA GLY A 575 -1.54 -21.21 -10.12
C GLY A 575 -0.53 -20.88 -9.01
N ALA A 576 0.08 -19.69 -9.02
CA ALA A 576 0.88 -19.16 -7.92
C ALA A 576 -0.01 -18.46 -6.88
N ASN A 577 -0.92 -19.22 -6.26
CA ASN A 577 -1.83 -18.73 -5.20
C ASN A 577 -1.38 -19.18 -3.82
#